data_AF-A0A2V9Q4Y5-F1
#
_entry.id   AF-A0A2V9Q4Y5-F1
#
_cell.length_a   1.000
_cell.length_b   1.000
_cell.length_c   1.000
_cell.angle_alpha   90.00
_cell.angle_beta   90.00
_cell.angle_gamma   90.00
#
_symmetry.space_group_name_H-M   'P 1'
#
loop_
_entity.id
_entity.type
_entity.pdbx_description
1 polymer ?
#
loop_
_entity_poly.entity_id
_entity_poly.type
_entity_poly.pdbx_seq_one_letter_code
_entity_poly.pdbx_strand_id
1 'polypeptide(L)'
;MTSDELIQLRREKWHVNGNPVRTLDDARSFIESVGFCLTYPSQPPMSLPTFLGAWHGSDERLPQHRAFLDPRARDATDLMVRLLRDKSAYEANLGDENNALLLSASIFPYFYTLVGDRNPKQAPQPGPRSPYSELACDTYKIIHRKGPISKLNLLDELGKGISVPALDKSLAELWSKLRIIRVDYLEREGASWDVLHRWAPDAVAEGVNCSVNSALSALLSKYLDCVVAADQQELESFFGNFVPRSKVREAVNALLAARELNFVHVGSRSLIEVTQAQPAHRSGTG
;
A
#
# COMPACT_ATOMS: atom_id res chain seq x y z
N MET A 1 25.59 10.62 7.95
CA MET A 1 25.40 9.21 7.55
C MET A 1 26.13 8.99 6.23
N THR A 2 26.75 7.83 6.01
CA THR A 2 27.34 7.46 4.71
C THR A 2 26.29 6.82 3.80
N SER A 3 26.56 6.72 2.50
CA SER A 3 25.67 6.01 1.57
C SER A 3 25.52 4.54 1.95
N ASP A 4 26.61 3.90 2.39
CA ASP A 4 26.61 2.48 2.77
C ASP A 4 25.84 2.25 4.08
N GLU A 5 25.95 3.16 5.05
CA GLU A 5 25.13 3.15 6.27
C GLU A 5 23.63 3.23 5.93
N LEU A 6 23.22 4.13 5.04
CA LEU A 6 21.82 4.23 4.62
C LEU A 6 21.33 2.94 3.96
N ILE A 7 22.15 2.35 3.07
CA ILE A 7 21.82 1.07 2.43
C ILE A 7 21.66 -0.02 3.49
N GLN A 8 22.57 -0.10 4.47
CA GLN A 8 22.52 -1.10 5.51
C GLN A 8 21.28 -0.96 6.41
N LEU A 9 20.94 0.27 6.83
CA LEU A 9 19.73 0.55 7.60
C LEU A 9 18.46 0.16 6.83
N ARG A 10 18.40 0.45 5.53
CA ARG A 10 17.31 0.00 4.66
C ARG A 10 17.26 -1.53 4.57
N ARG A 11 18.40 -2.19 4.36
CA ARG A 11 18.45 -3.66 4.27
C ARG A 11 17.95 -4.35 5.54
N GLU A 12 18.26 -3.78 6.69
CA GLU A 12 17.74 -4.23 7.99
C GLU A 12 16.24 -3.98 8.11
N LYS A 13 15.79 -2.74 7.89
CA LYS A 13 14.36 -2.36 7.95
C LYS A 13 13.49 -3.19 6.98
N TRP A 14 14.04 -3.53 5.82
CA TRP A 14 13.34 -4.25 4.75
C TRP A 14 13.47 -5.77 4.85
N HIS A 15 14.14 -6.29 5.89
CA HIS A 15 14.36 -7.72 6.10
C HIS A 15 15.07 -8.39 4.90
N VAL A 16 16.02 -7.70 4.27
CA VAL A 16 16.86 -8.25 3.18
C VAL A 16 18.32 -8.45 3.62
N ASN A 17 18.53 -8.60 4.93
CA ASN A 17 19.82 -8.85 5.58
C ASN A 17 19.98 -10.30 6.08
N GLY A 18 19.23 -11.25 5.51
CA GLY A 18 19.28 -12.66 5.89
C GLY A 18 18.29 -13.08 6.98
N ASN A 19 17.37 -12.19 7.39
CA ASN A 19 16.32 -12.47 8.37
C ASN A 19 14.93 -12.59 7.70
N PRO A 20 14.59 -13.74 7.10
CA PRO A 20 13.37 -13.89 6.32
C PRO A 20 12.11 -13.89 7.19
N VAL A 21 11.05 -13.30 6.66
CA VAL A 21 9.67 -13.42 7.16
C VAL A 21 9.13 -14.81 6.80
N ARG A 22 8.72 -15.63 7.77
CA ARG A 22 8.24 -17.01 7.52
C ARG A 22 6.89 -17.33 8.13
N THR A 23 6.52 -16.65 9.20
CA THR A 23 5.25 -16.85 9.89
C THR A 23 4.28 -15.69 9.67
N LEU A 24 3.01 -15.90 10.01
CA LEU A 24 2.01 -14.84 9.92
C LEU A 24 2.32 -13.70 10.89
N ASP A 25 2.82 -14.01 12.09
CA ASP A 25 3.19 -12.98 13.07
C ASP A 25 4.42 -12.19 12.65
N ASP A 26 5.41 -12.84 12.01
CA ASP A 26 6.54 -12.13 11.40
C ASP A 26 6.05 -11.20 10.29
N ALA A 27 5.11 -11.66 9.46
CA ALA A 27 4.60 -10.90 8.34
C ALA A 27 3.78 -9.68 8.79
N ARG A 28 2.99 -9.84 9.86
CA ARG A 28 2.28 -8.74 10.54
C ARG A 28 3.28 -7.72 11.09
N SER A 29 4.29 -8.19 11.81
CA SER A 29 5.31 -7.32 12.41
C SER A 29 6.10 -6.57 11.34
N PHE A 30 6.47 -7.26 10.26
CA PHE A 30 7.15 -6.68 9.11
C PHE A 30 6.30 -5.60 8.44
N ILE A 31 5.07 -5.93 8.01
CA ILE A 31 4.23 -4.97 7.30
C ILE A 31 3.93 -3.75 8.15
N GLU A 32 3.67 -3.93 9.45
CA GLU A 32 3.46 -2.85 10.40
C GLU A 32 4.73 -1.99 10.58
N SER A 33 5.91 -2.61 10.63
CA SER A 33 7.19 -1.90 10.73
C SER A 33 7.46 -1.03 9.50
N VAL A 34 7.28 -1.56 8.29
CA VAL A 34 7.58 -0.81 7.05
C VAL A 34 6.44 0.10 6.61
N GLY A 35 5.20 -0.19 6.97
CA GLY A 35 4.01 0.54 6.56
C GLY A 35 3.61 0.31 5.10
N PHE A 36 4.57 0.41 4.18
CA PHE A 36 4.41 0.25 2.74
C PHE A 36 5.37 -0.82 2.23
N CYS A 37 4.90 -1.74 1.40
CA CYS A 37 5.79 -2.54 0.56
C CYS A 37 5.10 -2.94 -0.74
N LEU A 38 5.87 -3.23 -1.78
CA LEU A 38 5.33 -3.84 -3.00
C LEU A 38 5.29 -5.35 -2.86
N THR A 39 4.44 -6.04 -3.61
CA THR A 39 4.51 -7.51 -3.69
C THR A 39 5.81 -7.95 -4.38
N TYR A 40 6.12 -7.32 -5.52
CA TYR A 40 7.27 -7.60 -6.38
C TYR A 40 8.19 -6.39 -6.55
N PRO A 41 9.46 -6.59 -6.93
CA PRO A 41 10.33 -5.49 -7.31
C PRO A 41 9.74 -4.67 -8.48
N SER A 42 9.68 -3.35 -8.32
CA SER A 42 9.38 -2.40 -9.40
C SER A 42 10.66 -1.80 -9.97
N GLN A 43 10.57 -1.24 -11.18
CA GLN A 43 11.67 -0.46 -11.74
C GLN A 43 11.87 0.85 -10.92
N PRO A 44 13.11 1.34 -10.79
CA PRO A 44 13.40 2.66 -10.21
C PRO A 44 12.56 3.77 -10.88
N PRO A 45 12.22 4.86 -10.18
CA PRO A 45 12.84 5.35 -8.93
C PRO A 45 12.09 5.00 -7.63
N MET A 46 11.13 4.08 -7.65
CA MET A 46 10.34 3.77 -6.44
C MET A 46 11.16 3.00 -5.41
N SER A 47 11.63 3.68 -4.35
CA SER A 47 12.24 3.00 -3.19
C SER A 47 11.14 2.49 -2.27
N LEU A 48 10.90 1.19 -2.31
CA LEU A 48 10.07 0.49 -1.35
C LEU A 48 10.66 -0.90 -1.08
N PRO A 49 10.48 -1.44 0.15
CA PRO A 49 10.69 -2.85 0.37
C PRO A 49 9.72 -3.67 -0.49
N THR A 50 10.05 -4.94 -0.67
CA THR A 50 9.16 -5.91 -1.29
C THR A 50 8.81 -7.01 -0.29
N PHE A 51 7.57 -7.47 -0.30
CA PHE A 51 7.12 -8.58 0.53
C PHE A 51 7.89 -9.86 0.18
N LEU A 52 8.17 -10.09 -1.10
CA LEU A 52 9.01 -11.22 -1.52
C LEU A 52 10.47 -11.08 -1.07
N GLY A 53 11.03 -9.88 -1.08
CA GLY A 53 12.37 -9.63 -0.55
C GLY A 53 12.46 -10.01 0.93
N ALA A 54 11.50 -9.54 1.72
CA ALA A 54 11.39 -9.89 3.14
C ALA A 54 11.14 -11.38 3.37
N TRP A 55 10.30 -12.03 2.55
CA TRP A 55 10.09 -13.48 2.60
C TRP A 55 11.38 -14.26 2.31
N HIS A 56 12.18 -13.81 1.35
CA HIS A 56 13.44 -14.48 1.02
C HIS A 56 14.59 -14.10 1.96
N GLY A 57 14.48 -13.00 2.69
CA GLY A 57 15.59 -12.46 3.47
C GLY A 57 16.64 -11.78 2.59
N SER A 58 16.33 -11.48 1.32
CA SER A 58 17.28 -11.00 0.31
C SER A 58 16.56 -10.25 -0.81
N ASP A 59 17.24 -9.25 -1.39
CA ASP A 59 16.83 -8.49 -2.57
C ASP A 59 17.37 -9.08 -3.88
N GLU A 60 18.13 -10.18 -3.82
CA GLU A 60 18.77 -10.79 -4.97
C GLU A 60 17.87 -11.78 -5.71
N ARG A 61 17.89 -11.73 -7.05
CA ARG A 61 17.24 -12.73 -7.95
C ARG A 61 15.76 -12.98 -7.63
N LEU A 62 15.07 -11.95 -7.16
CA LEU A 62 13.66 -11.99 -6.84
C LEU A 62 12.81 -12.22 -8.09
N PRO A 63 11.70 -12.98 -7.98
CA PRO A 63 10.73 -13.13 -9.07
C PRO A 63 10.21 -11.76 -9.51
N GLN A 64 9.99 -11.60 -10.82
CA GLN A 64 9.37 -10.41 -11.40
C GLN A 64 7.94 -10.71 -11.85
N HIS A 65 7.00 -9.79 -11.62
CA HIS A 65 5.60 -9.58 -12.11
C HIS A 65 4.76 -10.73 -12.75
N ARG A 66 5.13 -12.01 -12.64
CA ARG A 66 4.44 -13.21 -13.16
C ARG A 66 4.62 -14.42 -12.24
N ALA A 67 4.63 -14.22 -10.93
CA ALA A 67 5.04 -15.28 -10.00
C ALA A 67 3.95 -16.29 -9.62
N PHE A 68 2.76 -16.25 -10.23
CA PHE A 68 1.84 -17.39 -10.15
C PHE A 68 2.47 -18.68 -10.72
N LEU A 69 3.48 -18.54 -11.59
CA LEU A 69 4.27 -19.66 -12.14
C LEU A 69 5.62 -19.85 -11.45
N ASP A 70 6.02 -18.97 -10.51
CA ASP A 70 7.28 -19.12 -9.79
C ASP A 70 7.01 -19.84 -8.46
N PRO A 71 7.44 -21.11 -8.29
CA PRO A 71 7.23 -21.85 -7.05
C PRO A 71 7.79 -21.11 -5.83
N ARG A 72 8.78 -20.23 -6.01
CA ARG A 72 9.42 -19.47 -4.93
C ARG A 72 8.50 -18.41 -4.31
N ALA A 73 7.47 -17.97 -5.04
CA ALA A 73 6.54 -16.95 -4.57
C ALA A 73 5.24 -17.51 -3.98
N ARG A 74 4.99 -18.82 -4.12
CA ARG A 74 3.70 -19.44 -3.73
C ARG A 74 3.42 -19.28 -2.24
N ASP A 75 4.37 -19.68 -1.39
CA ASP A 75 4.21 -19.63 0.06
C ASP A 75 4.14 -18.19 0.57
N ALA A 76 4.92 -17.28 -0.03
CA ALA A 76 4.83 -15.85 0.25
C ALA A 76 3.45 -15.30 -0.12
N THR A 77 2.89 -15.72 -1.26
CA THR A 77 1.56 -15.30 -1.70
C THR A 77 0.48 -15.82 -0.76
N ASP A 78 0.55 -17.09 -0.33
CA ASP A 78 -0.37 -17.63 0.69
C ASP A 78 -0.32 -16.82 1.99
N LEU A 79 0.90 -16.48 2.45
CA LEU A 79 1.09 -15.68 3.63
C LEU A 79 0.53 -14.26 3.49
N MET A 80 0.76 -13.62 2.33
CA MET A 80 0.20 -12.31 2.00
C MET A 80 -1.34 -12.36 2.00
N VAL A 81 -1.94 -13.37 1.37
CA VAL A 81 -3.41 -13.56 1.35
C VAL A 81 -3.96 -13.71 2.76
N ARG A 82 -3.25 -14.39 3.66
CA ARG A 82 -3.63 -14.50 5.08
C ARG A 82 -3.63 -13.14 5.79
N LEU A 83 -2.67 -12.24 5.47
CA LEU A 83 -2.67 -10.86 5.98
C LEU A 83 -3.87 -10.04 5.46
N LEU A 84 -4.33 -10.30 4.22
CA LEU A 84 -5.53 -9.63 3.69
C LEU A 84 -6.80 -10.13 4.37
N ARG A 85 -6.90 -11.45 4.59
CA ARG A 85 -8.05 -12.10 5.24
C ARG A 85 -8.21 -11.63 6.70
N ASP A 86 -7.12 -11.50 7.44
CA ASP A 86 -7.14 -11.02 8.83
C ASP A 86 -7.08 -9.49 8.97
N LYS A 87 -6.97 -8.78 7.84
CA LYS A 87 -6.95 -7.30 7.75
C LYS A 87 -5.73 -6.66 8.40
N SER A 88 -4.64 -7.40 8.57
CA SER A 88 -3.34 -6.87 8.97
C SER A 88 -2.65 -6.09 7.84
N ALA A 89 -3.02 -6.39 6.59
CA ALA A 89 -2.57 -5.65 5.41
C ALA A 89 -3.73 -5.40 4.44
N TYR A 90 -3.55 -4.37 3.61
CA TYR A 90 -4.49 -3.97 2.57
C TYR A 90 -3.76 -3.76 1.25
N GLU A 91 -4.39 -4.14 0.14
CA GLU A 91 -3.85 -3.85 -1.19
C GLU A 91 -4.38 -2.53 -1.75
N ALA A 92 -3.49 -1.76 -2.35
CA ALA A 92 -3.79 -0.57 -3.14
C ALA A 92 -3.22 -0.70 -4.56
N ASN A 93 -3.92 -0.09 -5.51
CA ASN A 93 -3.52 -0.07 -6.91
C ASN A 93 -2.57 1.10 -7.19
N LEU A 94 -1.39 0.80 -7.73
CA LEU A 94 -0.40 1.77 -8.22
C LEU A 94 -0.33 1.85 -9.76
N GLY A 95 -1.30 1.26 -10.46
CA GLY A 95 -1.34 1.19 -11.92
C GLY A 95 -0.85 -0.15 -12.50
N ASP A 96 -0.30 -1.03 -11.68
CA ASP A 96 0.03 -2.42 -12.04
C ASP A 96 -0.77 -3.39 -11.16
N GLU A 97 -1.76 -4.06 -11.75
CA GLU A 97 -2.61 -5.03 -11.04
C GLU A 97 -1.84 -6.24 -10.50
N ASN A 98 -0.67 -6.53 -11.06
CA ASN A 98 0.17 -7.66 -10.67
C ASN A 98 1.22 -7.28 -9.61
N ASN A 99 1.40 -5.99 -9.32
CA ASN A 99 2.31 -5.51 -8.30
C ASN A 99 1.62 -4.54 -7.35
N ALA A 100 0.74 -5.10 -6.53
CA ALA A 100 -0.01 -4.32 -5.56
C ALA A 100 0.91 -3.64 -4.54
N LEU A 101 0.52 -2.42 -4.14
CA LEU A 101 1.07 -1.78 -2.95
C LEU A 101 0.37 -2.40 -1.74
N LEU A 102 1.13 -3.01 -0.86
CA LEU A 102 0.67 -3.45 0.44
C LEU A 102 0.83 -2.34 1.46
N LEU A 103 -0.22 -2.14 2.24
CA LEU A 103 -0.33 -1.15 3.31
C LEU A 103 -0.58 -1.88 4.62
N SER A 104 0.16 -1.53 5.66
CA SER A 104 -0.17 -1.96 7.02
C SER A 104 -1.54 -1.47 7.47
N ALA A 105 -2.17 -2.21 8.38
CA ALA A 105 -3.46 -1.84 8.93
C ALA A 105 -3.45 -0.46 9.61
N SER A 106 -2.38 -0.09 10.31
CA SER A 106 -2.29 1.18 11.04
C SER A 106 -2.28 2.40 10.15
N ILE A 107 -1.79 2.29 8.91
CA ILE A 107 -1.74 3.41 7.97
C ILE A 107 -2.86 3.43 6.95
N PHE A 108 -3.56 2.31 6.79
CA PHE A 108 -4.61 2.19 5.78
C PHE A 108 -5.72 3.26 5.91
N PRO A 109 -6.20 3.66 7.11
CA PRO A 109 -7.16 4.76 7.23
C PRO A 109 -6.64 6.09 6.68
N TYR A 110 -5.37 6.44 6.91
CA TYR A 110 -4.76 7.63 6.34
C TYR A 110 -4.66 7.53 4.81
N PHE A 111 -4.28 6.35 4.29
CA PHE A 111 -4.28 6.12 2.85
C PHE A 111 -5.67 6.25 2.23
N TYR A 112 -6.69 5.68 2.88
CA TYR A 112 -8.09 5.80 2.49
C TYR A 112 -8.53 7.26 2.45
N THR A 113 -8.06 8.09 3.37
CA THR A 113 -8.34 9.54 3.38
C THR A 113 -7.90 10.22 2.08
N LEU A 114 -6.79 9.79 1.49
CA LEU A 114 -6.25 10.40 0.27
C LEU A 114 -6.92 9.88 -1.00
N VAL A 115 -7.23 8.58 -1.04
CA VAL A 115 -7.62 7.88 -2.29
C VAL A 115 -9.09 7.45 -2.30
N GLY A 116 -9.62 7.10 -1.14
CA GLY A 116 -10.95 6.53 -0.95
C GLY A 116 -12.07 7.54 -1.21
N ASP A 117 -13.23 7.01 -1.56
CA ASP A 117 -14.42 7.83 -1.75
C ASP A 117 -14.98 8.36 -0.42
N ARG A 118 -15.40 9.62 -0.39
CA ARG A 118 -15.92 10.26 0.83
C ARG A 118 -17.33 9.82 1.20
N ASN A 119 -18.07 9.20 0.27
CA ASN A 119 -19.40 8.64 0.49
C ASN A 119 -19.40 7.12 0.24
N PRO A 120 -18.70 6.33 1.09
CA PRO A 120 -18.51 4.89 0.85
C PRO A 120 -19.80 4.07 0.78
N LYS A 121 -20.85 4.53 1.47
CA LYS A 121 -22.18 3.88 1.53
C LYS A 121 -23.02 4.15 0.28
N GLN A 122 -22.73 5.22 -0.45
CA GLN A 122 -23.43 5.52 -1.69
C GLN A 122 -22.86 4.67 -2.82
N ALA A 123 -23.74 3.95 -3.53
CA ALA A 123 -23.34 3.17 -4.69
C ALA A 123 -22.73 4.09 -5.77
N PRO A 124 -21.63 3.67 -6.42
CA PRO A 124 -21.06 4.40 -7.54
C PRO A 124 -22.11 4.57 -8.65
N GLN A 125 -22.06 5.71 -9.33
CA GLN A 125 -22.97 6.04 -10.42
C GLN A 125 -22.16 6.34 -11.69
N PRO A 126 -22.62 5.89 -12.87
CA PRO A 126 -21.96 6.25 -14.13
C PRO A 126 -22.30 7.70 -14.52
N GLY A 127 -21.54 8.27 -15.45
CA GLY A 127 -21.86 9.57 -16.04
C GLY A 127 -20.66 10.28 -16.67
N PRO A 128 -20.88 11.42 -17.35
CA PRO A 128 -19.84 12.08 -18.16
C PRO A 128 -18.59 12.53 -17.39
N ARG A 129 -18.70 12.71 -16.07
CA ARG A 129 -17.60 13.07 -15.15
C ARG A 129 -17.33 12.01 -14.10
N SER A 130 -18.01 10.86 -14.19
CA SER A 130 -17.79 9.77 -13.27
C SER A 130 -16.50 9.04 -13.64
N PRO A 131 -15.68 8.64 -12.66
CA PRO A 131 -14.57 7.72 -12.92
C PRO A 131 -15.05 6.28 -13.17
N TYR A 132 -16.36 6.01 -13.08
CA TYR A 132 -16.92 4.67 -13.20
C TYR A 132 -17.71 4.50 -14.49
N SER A 133 -17.40 3.44 -15.21
CA SER A 133 -18.21 2.93 -16.31
C SER A 133 -19.52 2.30 -15.81
N GLU A 134 -20.46 2.06 -16.73
CA GLU A 134 -21.68 1.30 -16.44
C GLU A 134 -21.34 -0.11 -15.94
N LEU A 135 -20.38 -0.78 -16.58
CA LEU A 135 -19.92 -2.10 -16.19
C LEU A 135 -19.31 -2.11 -14.78
N ALA A 136 -18.54 -1.09 -14.39
CA ALA A 136 -18.04 -0.94 -13.03
C ALA A 136 -19.19 -0.78 -12.02
N CYS A 137 -20.21 0.00 -12.35
CA CYS A 137 -21.37 0.18 -11.46
C CYS A 137 -22.18 -1.11 -11.30
N ASP A 138 -22.37 -1.88 -12.38
CA ASP A 138 -23.07 -3.17 -12.32
C ASP A 138 -22.25 -4.25 -11.60
N THR A 139 -20.93 -4.28 -11.84
CA THR A 139 -19.98 -5.12 -11.09
C THR A 139 -20.08 -4.82 -9.59
N TYR A 140 -20.07 -3.54 -9.20
CA TYR A 140 -20.22 -3.14 -7.80
C TYR A 140 -21.54 -3.63 -7.20
N LYS A 141 -22.67 -3.51 -7.91
CA LYS A 141 -23.98 -3.99 -7.41
C LYS A 141 -23.96 -5.49 -7.12
N ILE A 142 -23.31 -6.29 -7.96
CA ILE A 142 -23.19 -7.75 -7.76
C ILE A 142 -22.36 -8.03 -6.50
N ILE A 143 -21.16 -7.43 -6.39
CA ILE A 143 -20.28 -7.60 -5.21
C ILE A 143 -21.02 -7.13 -3.94
N HIS A 144 -21.68 -5.97 -4.00
CA HIS A 144 -22.44 -5.44 -2.87
C HIS A 144 -23.57 -6.40 -2.43
N ARG A 145 -24.29 -7.01 -3.36
CA ARG A 145 -25.37 -7.95 -3.05
C ARG A 145 -24.85 -9.30 -2.52
N LYS A 146 -23.79 -9.85 -3.13
CA LYS A 146 -23.34 -11.23 -2.88
C LYS A 146 -22.31 -11.35 -1.77
N GLY A 147 -21.62 -10.28 -1.41
CA GLY A 147 -20.43 -10.38 -0.55
C GLY A 147 -19.18 -10.73 -1.36
N PRO A 148 -18.17 -11.33 -0.73
CA PRO A 148 -16.95 -11.78 -1.40
C PRO A 148 -17.27 -12.67 -2.61
N ILE A 149 -16.74 -12.31 -3.78
CA ILE A 149 -16.98 -13.05 -5.02
C ILE A 149 -15.73 -13.06 -5.89
N SER A 150 -15.38 -14.23 -6.43
CA SER A 150 -14.24 -14.42 -7.32
C SER A 150 -14.49 -13.81 -8.70
N LYS A 151 -13.40 -13.47 -9.40
CA LYS A 151 -13.47 -12.92 -10.77
C LYS A 151 -14.21 -13.86 -11.74
N LEU A 152 -14.00 -15.17 -11.61
CA LEU A 152 -14.71 -16.17 -12.41
C LEU A 152 -16.24 -16.08 -12.19
N ASN A 153 -16.66 -16.11 -10.92
CA ASN A 153 -18.08 -16.05 -10.56
C ASN A 153 -18.71 -14.68 -10.93
N LEU A 154 -17.93 -13.59 -10.94
CA LEU A 154 -18.40 -12.29 -11.43
C LEU A 154 -18.72 -12.30 -12.92
N LEU A 155 -17.90 -12.96 -13.74
CA LEU A 155 -18.16 -13.09 -15.18
C LEU A 155 -19.46 -13.85 -15.43
N ASP A 156 -19.69 -14.94 -14.69
CA ASP A 156 -20.91 -15.74 -14.82
C ASP A 156 -22.15 -14.94 -14.43
N GLU A 157 -22.06 -14.10 -13.39
CA GLU A 157 -23.16 -13.23 -12.94
C GLU A 157 -23.47 -12.07 -13.88
N LEU A 158 -22.44 -11.48 -14.51
CA LEU A 158 -22.59 -10.40 -15.48
C LEU A 158 -23.17 -10.90 -16.82
N GLY A 159 -23.03 -12.20 -17.10
CA GLY A 159 -23.63 -12.87 -18.24
C GLY A 159 -22.72 -12.94 -19.48
N LYS A 160 -23.19 -13.70 -20.47
CA LYS A 160 -22.44 -13.99 -21.72
C LYS A 160 -22.25 -12.70 -22.52
N GLY A 161 -20.99 -12.31 -22.73
CA GLY A 161 -20.63 -11.15 -23.57
C GLY A 161 -19.61 -10.20 -22.94
N ILE A 162 -19.42 -10.28 -21.62
CA ILE A 162 -18.36 -9.53 -20.94
C ILE A 162 -17.02 -10.26 -21.10
N SER A 163 -16.04 -9.55 -21.65
CA SER A 163 -14.68 -10.07 -21.77
C SER A 163 -13.92 -9.92 -20.46
N VAL A 164 -12.94 -10.80 -20.23
CA VAL A 164 -12.05 -10.74 -19.07
C VAL A 164 -11.38 -9.35 -18.93
N PRO A 165 -10.82 -8.73 -20.00
CA PRO A 165 -10.22 -7.40 -19.88
C PRO A 165 -11.22 -6.29 -19.54
N ALA A 166 -12.48 -6.40 -19.97
CA ALA A 166 -13.52 -5.42 -19.63
C ALA A 166 -13.88 -5.49 -18.13
N LEU A 167 -13.92 -6.69 -17.57
CA LEU A 167 -14.09 -6.88 -16.13
C LEU A 167 -12.88 -6.37 -15.35
N ASP A 168 -11.65 -6.66 -15.79
CA ASP A 168 -10.42 -6.16 -15.13
C ASP A 168 -10.41 -4.64 -15.06
N LYS A 169 -10.69 -3.97 -16.18
CA LYS A 169 -10.85 -2.52 -16.21
C LYS A 169 -11.89 -2.02 -15.21
N SER A 170 -13.03 -2.71 -15.11
CA SER A 170 -14.12 -2.34 -14.20
C SER A 170 -13.73 -2.52 -12.72
N LEU A 171 -13.02 -3.60 -12.39
CA LEU A 171 -12.46 -3.82 -11.06
C LEU A 171 -11.39 -2.77 -10.72
N ALA A 172 -10.53 -2.42 -11.67
CA ALA A 172 -9.52 -1.37 -11.50
C ALA A 172 -10.16 0.01 -11.25
N GLU A 173 -11.21 0.37 -11.99
CA GLU A 173 -11.97 1.62 -11.78
C GLU A 173 -12.51 1.69 -10.34
N LEU A 174 -13.14 0.61 -9.85
CA LEU A 174 -13.68 0.56 -8.48
C LEU A 174 -12.58 0.56 -7.41
N TRP A 175 -11.52 -0.23 -7.62
CA TRP A 175 -10.41 -0.36 -6.67
C TRP A 175 -9.57 0.91 -6.57
N SER A 176 -9.43 1.67 -7.68
CA SER A 176 -8.71 2.96 -7.69
C SER A 176 -9.29 4.01 -6.74
N LYS A 177 -10.56 3.85 -6.35
CA LYS A 177 -11.28 4.69 -5.37
C LYS A 177 -11.65 3.93 -4.10
N LEU A 178 -11.03 2.76 -3.88
CA LEU A 178 -11.24 1.90 -2.73
C LEU A 178 -12.74 1.60 -2.49
N ARG A 179 -13.52 1.45 -3.57
CA ARG A 179 -14.92 1.02 -3.48
C ARG A 179 -15.02 -0.47 -3.16
N ILE A 180 -14.08 -1.23 -3.70
CA ILE A 180 -13.89 -2.66 -3.47
C ILE A 180 -12.43 -2.91 -3.10
N ILE A 181 -12.16 -4.09 -2.55
CA ILE A 181 -10.82 -4.57 -2.26
C ILE A 181 -10.73 -6.07 -2.51
N ARG A 182 -9.52 -6.58 -2.76
CA ARG A 182 -9.26 -8.02 -2.73
C ARG A 182 -9.27 -8.48 -1.28
N VAL A 183 -10.09 -9.48 -0.99
CA VAL A 183 -10.24 -10.06 0.36
C VAL A 183 -9.73 -11.50 0.43
N ASP A 184 -9.56 -12.13 -0.73
CA ASP A 184 -9.06 -13.48 -0.84
C ASP A 184 -8.44 -13.74 -2.21
N TYR A 185 -7.69 -14.84 -2.33
CA TYR A 185 -7.20 -15.38 -3.58
C TYR A 185 -7.22 -16.92 -3.52
N LEU A 186 -7.78 -17.54 -4.55
CA LEU A 186 -7.71 -18.98 -4.77
C LEU A 186 -7.10 -19.25 -6.14
N GLU A 187 -6.12 -20.14 -6.21
CA GLU A 187 -5.34 -20.40 -7.43
C GLU A 187 -6.20 -20.70 -8.67
N ARG A 188 -7.33 -21.39 -8.51
CA ARG A 188 -8.23 -21.75 -9.61
C ARG A 188 -9.26 -20.67 -9.96
N GLU A 189 -9.62 -19.83 -9.00
CA GLU A 189 -10.72 -18.86 -9.15
C GLU A 189 -10.22 -17.41 -9.28
N GLY A 190 -8.93 -17.19 -8.98
CA GLY A 190 -8.31 -15.88 -8.89
C GLY A 190 -8.67 -15.12 -7.62
N ALA A 191 -8.52 -13.81 -7.67
CA ALA A 191 -8.85 -12.90 -6.58
C ALA A 191 -10.37 -12.86 -6.34
N SER A 192 -10.75 -12.84 -5.06
CA SER A 192 -12.09 -12.53 -4.60
C SER A 192 -12.17 -11.10 -4.13
N TRP A 193 -13.24 -10.43 -4.52
CA TRP A 193 -13.48 -9.01 -4.26
C TRP A 193 -14.67 -8.83 -3.35
N ASP A 194 -14.56 -7.89 -2.42
CA ASP A 194 -15.68 -7.44 -1.59
C ASP A 194 -15.75 -5.91 -1.55
N VAL A 195 -16.90 -5.38 -1.15
CA VAL A 195 -17.08 -3.95 -0.89
C VAL A 195 -16.30 -3.56 0.35
N LEU A 196 -15.35 -2.62 0.20
CA LEU A 196 -14.40 -2.29 1.26
C LEU A 196 -15.09 -1.81 2.54
N HIS A 197 -16.11 -0.96 2.45
CA HIS A 197 -16.79 -0.41 3.63
C HIS A 197 -17.55 -1.47 4.45
N ARG A 198 -17.91 -2.61 3.83
CA ARG A 198 -18.49 -3.76 4.54
C ARG A 198 -17.39 -4.63 5.13
N TRP A 199 -16.32 -4.84 4.37
CA TRP A 199 -15.19 -5.69 4.77
C TRP A 199 -14.40 -5.11 5.94
N ALA A 200 -14.08 -3.82 5.89
CA ALA A 200 -13.27 -3.09 6.88
C ALA A 200 -13.98 -1.77 7.28
N PRO A 201 -15.14 -1.84 7.96
CA PRO A 201 -15.96 -0.67 8.27
C PRO A 201 -15.22 0.34 9.15
N ASP A 202 -14.44 -0.13 10.13
CA ASP A 202 -13.75 0.75 11.09
C ASP A 202 -12.65 1.55 10.41
N ALA A 203 -11.81 0.91 9.58
CA ALA A 203 -10.75 1.58 8.85
C ALA A 203 -11.29 2.60 7.84
N VAL A 204 -12.41 2.28 7.19
CA VAL A 204 -13.12 3.22 6.31
C VAL A 204 -13.71 4.39 7.10
N ALA A 205 -14.35 4.13 8.24
CA ALA A 205 -14.94 5.16 9.08
C ALA A 205 -13.86 6.13 9.61
N GLU A 206 -12.73 5.61 10.07
CA GLU A 206 -11.58 6.41 10.48
C GLU A 206 -11.05 7.26 9.33
N GLY A 207 -10.84 6.67 8.15
CA GLY A 207 -10.35 7.41 6.98
C GLY A 207 -11.32 8.49 6.47
N VAL A 208 -12.63 8.25 6.53
CA VAL A 208 -13.64 9.28 6.17
C VAL A 208 -13.55 10.48 7.11
N ASN A 209 -13.34 10.23 8.41
CA ASN A 209 -13.30 11.25 9.46
C ASN A 209 -11.92 11.92 9.60
N CYS A 210 -10.89 11.41 8.93
CA CYS A 210 -9.55 11.98 8.97
C CYS A 210 -9.38 13.15 7.99
N SER A 211 -8.59 14.15 8.41
CA SER A 211 -8.23 15.29 7.56
C SER A 211 -7.15 14.88 6.56
N VAL A 212 -7.22 15.43 5.34
CA VAL A 212 -6.21 15.18 4.28
C VAL A 212 -4.80 15.56 4.75
N ASN A 213 -4.67 16.66 5.48
CA ASN A 213 -3.36 17.13 5.95
C ASN A 213 -2.78 16.19 7.00
N SER A 214 -3.58 15.79 8.00
CA SER A 214 -3.15 14.82 9.02
C SER A 214 -2.78 13.48 8.41
N ALA A 215 -3.58 12.99 7.47
CA ALA A 215 -3.31 11.74 6.76
C ALA A 215 -2.01 11.82 5.95
N LEU A 216 -1.81 12.90 5.19
CA LEU A 216 -0.59 13.08 4.39
C LEU A 216 0.65 13.19 5.28
N SER A 217 0.58 13.91 6.39
CA SER A 217 1.67 13.97 7.38
C SER A 217 2.01 12.61 7.97
N ALA A 218 1.00 11.85 8.41
CA ALA A 218 1.22 10.50 8.98
C ALA A 218 1.87 9.55 7.96
N LEU A 219 1.39 9.56 6.71
CA LEU A 219 1.93 8.72 5.65
C LEU A 219 3.35 9.13 5.24
N LEU A 220 3.64 10.43 5.17
CA LEU A 220 4.99 10.94 4.90
C LEU A 220 5.99 10.48 5.97
N SER A 221 5.64 10.65 7.24
CA SER A 221 6.49 10.19 8.35
C SER A 221 6.67 8.68 8.32
N LYS A 222 5.62 7.90 8.05
CA LYS A 222 5.74 6.44 7.93
C LYS A 222 6.61 6.02 6.74
N TYR A 223 6.48 6.70 5.60
CA TYR A 223 7.30 6.42 4.43
C TYR A 223 8.77 6.72 4.72
N LEU A 224 9.08 7.84 5.38
CA LEU A 224 10.45 8.17 5.78
C LEU A 224 11.01 7.21 6.84
N ASP A 225 10.20 6.72 7.79
CA ASP A 225 10.61 5.62 8.68
C ASP A 225 10.90 4.32 7.90
N CYS A 226 10.14 4.05 6.85
CA CYS A 226 10.33 2.89 5.97
C CYS A 226 11.64 2.98 5.17
N VAL A 227 11.89 4.10 4.50
CA VAL A 227 13.05 4.28 3.61
C VAL A 227 14.23 4.94 4.30
N VAL A 228 14.12 5.20 5.61
CA VAL A 228 15.09 5.87 6.50
C VAL A 228 15.29 7.35 6.17
N ALA A 229 15.62 7.66 4.91
CA ALA A 229 15.74 9.01 4.40
C ALA A 229 15.44 9.04 2.90
N ALA A 230 14.83 10.11 2.39
CA ALA A 230 14.52 10.31 0.97
C ALA A 230 14.70 11.77 0.57
N ASP A 231 14.88 12.05 -0.72
CA ASP A 231 14.85 13.44 -1.20
C ASP A 231 13.42 13.90 -1.55
N GLN A 232 13.27 15.21 -1.77
CA GLN A 232 11.97 15.81 -2.12
C GLN A 232 11.38 15.23 -3.42
N GLN A 233 12.24 14.88 -4.40
CA GLN A 233 11.78 14.36 -5.68
C GLN A 233 11.21 12.95 -5.53
N GLU A 234 11.84 12.12 -4.71
CA GLU A 234 11.38 10.78 -4.36
C GLU A 234 10.01 10.83 -3.65
N LEU A 235 9.86 11.70 -2.65
CA LEU A 235 8.58 11.92 -1.95
C LEU A 235 7.48 12.38 -2.93
N GLU A 236 7.76 13.38 -3.77
CA GLU A 236 6.81 13.86 -4.78
C GLU A 236 6.49 12.80 -5.86
N SER A 237 7.44 11.92 -6.17
CA SER A 237 7.24 10.84 -7.14
C SER A 237 6.35 9.74 -6.58
N PHE A 238 6.57 9.32 -5.33
CA PHE A 238 5.76 8.28 -4.69
C PHE A 238 4.35 8.78 -4.35
N PHE A 239 4.24 9.86 -3.58
CA PHE A 239 2.94 10.39 -3.15
C PHE A 239 2.17 11.09 -4.28
N GLY A 240 2.87 11.51 -5.34
CA GLY A 240 2.28 12.07 -6.56
C GLY A 240 1.28 11.13 -7.25
N ASN A 241 1.33 9.83 -6.97
CA ASN A 241 0.36 8.85 -7.47
C ASN A 241 -1.03 9.01 -6.82
N PHE A 242 -1.12 9.65 -5.65
CA PHE A 242 -2.34 9.73 -4.85
C PHE A 242 -2.80 11.16 -4.61
N VAL A 243 -1.86 12.11 -4.54
CA VAL A 243 -2.13 13.52 -4.25
C VAL A 243 -1.30 14.44 -5.15
N PRO A 244 -1.74 15.69 -5.42
CA PRO A 244 -0.94 16.65 -6.17
C PRO A 244 0.43 16.89 -5.52
N ARG A 245 1.50 16.91 -6.34
CA ARG A 245 2.89 17.13 -5.88
C ARG A 245 3.07 18.42 -5.07
N SER A 246 2.30 19.48 -5.39
CA SER A 246 2.31 20.72 -4.60
C SER A 246 1.89 20.51 -3.15
N LYS A 247 0.87 19.68 -2.91
CA LYS A 247 0.43 19.33 -1.55
C LYS A 247 1.47 18.52 -0.79
N VAL A 248 2.19 17.64 -1.48
CA VAL A 248 3.32 16.88 -0.88
C VAL A 248 4.38 17.86 -0.39
N ARG A 249 4.77 18.82 -1.23
CA ARG A 249 5.76 19.85 -0.88
C ARG A 249 5.31 20.74 0.27
N GLU A 250 4.06 21.18 0.26
CA GLU A 250 3.47 21.95 1.36
C GLU A 250 3.51 21.18 2.69
N ALA A 251 3.14 19.89 2.67
CA ALA A 251 3.16 19.04 3.86
C ALA A 251 4.59 18.80 4.38
N VAL A 252 5.56 18.52 3.49
CA VAL A 252 6.97 18.38 3.87
C VAL A 252 7.50 19.67 4.49
N ASN A 253 7.24 20.82 3.88
CA ASN A 253 7.65 22.12 4.42
C ASN A 253 7.03 22.40 5.79
N ALA A 254 5.75 22.07 5.98
CA ALA A 254 5.07 22.22 7.25
C ALA A 254 5.70 21.33 8.35
N LEU A 255 6.04 20.08 8.02
CA LEU A 255 6.67 19.16 8.96
C LEU A 255 8.12 19.56 9.30
N LEU A 256 8.88 20.08 8.33
CA LEU A 256 10.22 20.66 8.56
C LEU A 256 10.12 21.89 9.48
N ALA A 257 9.16 22.78 9.23
CA ALA A 257 8.93 23.96 10.08
C ALA A 257 8.51 23.57 11.50
N ALA A 258 7.75 22.48 11.65
CA ALA A 258 7.34 21.91 12.93
C ALA A 258 8.45 21.09 13.63
N ARG A 259 9.60 20.84 12.96
CA ARG A 259 10.70 19.98 13.45
C ARG A 259 10.30 18.51 13.65
N GLU A 260 9.28 18.06 12.93
CA GLU A 260 8.93 16.63 12.83
C GLU A 260 9.85 15.93 11.83
N LEU A 261 10.33 16.67 10.82
CA LEU A 261 11.35 16.24 9.87
C LEU A 261 12.59 17.13 9.98
N ASN A 262 13.73 16.60 9.56
CA ASN A 262 15.00 17.31 9.46
C ASN A 262 15.74 16.90 8.18
N PHE A 263 16.78 17.67 7.84
CA PHE A 263 17.71 17.31 6.77
C PHE A 263 18.87 16.49 7.35
N VAL A 264 19.28 15.45 6.61
CA VAL A 264 20.44 14.61 6.90
C VAL A 264 21.37 14.56 5.70
N HIS A 265 22.67 14.71 5.95
CA HIS A 265 23.70 14.54 4.92
C HIS A 265 24.06 13.05 4.77
N VAL A 266 23.87 12.54 3.55
CA VAL A 266 24.18 11.17 3.13
C VAL A 266 25.17 11.22 1.97
N GLY A 267 26.46 11.05 2.28
CA GLY A 267 27.53 11.31 1.33
C GLY A 267 27.49 12.77 0.86
N SER A 268 27.30 13.00 -0.45
CA SER A 268 27.16 14.34 -1.04
C SER A 268 25.71 14.84 -1.14
N ARG A 269 24.72 14.01 -0.77
CA ARG A 269 23.29 14.35 -0.90
C ARG A 269 22.72 14.87 0.42
N SER A 270 21.78 15.80 0.32
CA SER A 270 20.93 16.23 1.44
C SER A 270 19.59 15.52 1.31
N LEU A 271 19.28 14.62 2.23
CA LEU A 271 18.02 13.89 2.29
C LEU A 271 17.18 14.40 3.46
N ILE A 272 15.92 13.97 3.52
CA ILE A 272 14.96 14.26 4.57
C ILE A 272 14.72 12.97 5.35
N GLU A 273 14.71 13.04 6.68
CA GLU A 273 14.39 11.91 7.56
C GLU A 273 13.40 12.35 8.66
N VAL A 274 12.84 11.38 9.38
CA VAL A 274 12.03 11.66 10.56
C VAL A 274 12.94 12.09 11.70
N THR A 275 12.59 13.18 12.38
CA THR A 275 13.35 13.62 13.55
C THR A 275 13.22 12.59 14.67
N GLN A 276 14.31 11.93 15.03
CA GLN A 276 14.29 11.01 16.16
C GLN A 276 14.11 11.79 17.47
N ALA A 277 13.21 11.33 18.34
CA ALA A 277 13.12 11.85 19.69
C ALA A 277 14.46 11.61 20.40
N GLN A 278 15.14 12.68 20.81
CA GLN A 278 16.33 12.54 21.66
C GLN A 278 15.95 11.69 22.88
N PRO A 279 16.66 10.58 23.17
CA PRO A 279 16.44 9.88 24.42
C PRO A 279 16.74 10.88 25.54
N ALA A 280 15.74 11.12 26.40
CA ALA A 280 15.86 12.02 27.53
C ALA A 280 17.15 11.68 28.29
N HIS A 281 18.11 12.60 28.27
CA HIS A 281 19.36 12.45 28.97
C HIS A 281 19.02 12.20 30.43
N ARG A 282 19.25 10.98 30.93
CA ARG A 282 19.21 10.70 32.37
C ARG A 282 20.32 11.55 32.97
N SER A 283 19.94 12.72 33.47
CA SER A 283 20.77 13.53 34.34
C SER A 283 21.16 12.65 35.52
N GLY A 284 22.42 12.22 35.53
CA GLY A 284 23.05 11.67 36.71
C GLY A 284 23.02 12.73 37.80
N THR A 285 22.18 12.53 38.80
CA THR A 285 22.37 13.14 40.11
C THR A 285 23.42 12.30 40.83
N GLY A 286 24.50 12.97 41.23
CA GLY A 286 25.64 12.40 41.96
C GLY A 286 25.35 12.08 43.42
#